data_AF-A0A2P6PVE8-F1
#
_entry.id   AF-A0A2P6PVE8-F1
#
_cell.length_a   1.000
_cell.length_b   1.000
_cell.length_c   1.000
_cell.angle_alpha   90.00
_cell.angle_beta   90.00
_cell.angle_gamma   90.00
#
_symmetry.space_group_name_H-M   'P 1'
#
loop_
_entity.id
_entity.type
_entity.pdbx_description
1 polymer ?
#
loop_
_entity_poly.entity_id
_entity_poly.type
_entity_poly.pdbx_seq_one_letter_code
_entity_poly.pdbx_strand_id
1 'polypeptide(L)'
;MADADCIAEKEKELCAFDDLKIGVKGLADSGVTKIPRIFIHPPETVKYTTPENGVKLQIPVIDLKGMGNDHSLEEMVNALKDACETWGFFQIVNHGVPLAAMEEMLDSIR
;
A
#
# COMPACT_ATOMS: atom_id res chain seq x y z
N MET A 1 -31.16 16.63 9.31
CA MET A 1 -30.63 17.95 9.73
C MET A 1 -29.17 17.86 10.17
N ALA A 2 -28.74 16.78 10.84
CA ALA A 2 -27.34 16.56 11.20
C ALA A 2 -26.39 16.33 9.99
N ASP A 3 -26.89 15.73 8.90
CA ASP A 3 -26.04 15.38 7.75
C ASP A 3 -25.58 16.60 6.92
N ALA A 4 -26.42 17.63 6.84
CA ALA A 4 -26.08 18.86 6.11
C ALA A 4 -25.00 19.68 6.85
N ASP A 5 -25.07 19.71 8.17
CA ASP A 5 -24.08 20.37 9.03
C ASP A 5 -22.72 19.65 8.96
N CYS A 6 -22.75 18.31 8.93
CA CYS A 6 -21.57 17.46 8.76
C CYS A 6 -20.87 17.65 7.39
N ILE A 7 -21.63 17.87 6.31
CA ILE A 7 -21.08 18.15 4.98
C ILE A 7 -20.40 19.51 4.93
N ALA A 8 -21.04 20.55 5.50
CA ALA A 8 -20.49 21.90 5.53
C ALA A 8 -19.17 22.00 6.34
N GLU A 9 -19.07 21.27 7.46
CA GLU A 9 -17.82 21.19 8.22
C GLU A 9 -16.69 20.52 7.41
N LYS A 10 -17.00 19.44 6.68
CA LYS A 10 -16.02 18.73 5.85
C LYS A 10 -15.50 19.60 4.70
N GLU A 11 -16.38 20.36 4.05
CA GLU A 11 -15.98 21.31 2.99
C GLU A 11 -15.08 22.42 3.53
N LYS A 12 -15.38 22.94 4.73
CA LYS A 12 -14.55 23.95 5.40
C LYS A 12 -13.15 23.42 5.74
N GLU A 13 -13.06 22.20 6.26
CA GLU A 13 -11.77 21.55 6.52
C GLU A 13 -10.97 21.29 5.23
N LEU A 14 -11.65 20.95 4.12
CA LEU A 14 -11.01 20.75 2.83
C LEU A 14 -10.40 22.06 2.30
N CYS A 15 -11.17 23.15 2.34
CA CYS A 15 -10.66 24.46 1.93
C CYS A 15 -9.46 24.88 2.78
N ALA A 16 -9.56 24.74 4.11
CA ALA A 16 -8.46 25.10 5.01
C ALA A 16 -7.20 24.24 4.76
N PHE A 17 -7.36 22.95 4.47
CA PHE A 17 -6.25 22.06 4.12
C PHE A 17 -5.60 22.47 2.80
N ASP A 18 -6.39 22.74 1.77
CA ASP A 18 -5.89 23.15 0.46
C ASP A 18 -5.21 24.52 0.50
N ASP A 19 -5.68 25.46 1.33
CA ASP A 19 -5.10 26.79 1.48
C ASP A 19 -3.72 26.76 2.16
N LEU A 20 -3.49 25.79 3.05
CA LEU A 20 -2.18 25.61 3.71
C LEU A 20 -1.09 25.18 2.73
N LYS A 21 -1.44 24.48 1.64
CA LYS A 21 -0.48 23.99 0.61
C LYS A 21 0.71 23.17 1.18
N ILE A 22 0.54 22.57 2.36
CA ILE A 22 1.58 21.81 3.07
C ILE A 22 1.53 20.30 2.83
N GLY A 23 0.46 19.80 2.20
CA GLY A 23 0.20 18.37 2.01
C GLY A 23 -0.01 17.60 3.32
N VAL A 24 -0.21 16.28 3.22
CA VAL A 24 -0.49 15.45 4.40
C VAL A 24 0.73 15.30 5.31
N LYS A 25 1.94 15.27 4.74
CA LYS A 25 3.18 15.25 5.53
C LYS A 25 3.33 16.52 6.36
N GLY A 26 3.19 17.70 5.75
CA GLY A 26 3.27 18.95 6.50
C GLY A 26 2.16 19.10 7.53
N LEU A 27 0.97 18.59 7.24
CA LEU A 27 -0.12 18.50 8.22
C LEU A 27 0.28 17.63 9.42
N ALA A 28 0.85 16.45 9.20
CA ALA A 28 1.33 15.58 10.28
C ALA A 28 2.46 16.23 11.09
N ASP A 29 3.44 16.83 10.41
CA ASP A 29 4.59 17.51 11.03
C ASP A 29 4.16 18.73 11.89
N SER A 30 2.99 19.32 11.60
CA SER A 30 2.42 20.42 12.41
C SER A 30 1.90 20.00 13.79
N GLY A 31 1.89 18.70 14.09
CA GLY A 31 1.49 18.17 15.41
C GLY A 31 -0.02 18.07 15.61
N VAL A 32 -0.79 17.85 14.53
CA VAL A 32 -2.23 17.62 14.64
C VAL A 32 -2.56 16.47 15.58
N THR A 33 -3.49 16.71 16.51
CA THR A 33 -3.91 15.70 17.51
C THR A 33 -5.15 14.92 17.08
N LYS A 34 -5.80 15.36 16.00
CA LYS A 34 -7.00 14.73 15.42
C LYS A 34 -6.85 14.66 13.91
N ILE A 35 -7.32 13.56 13.32
CA ILE A 35 -7.39 13.38 11.87
C ILE A 35 -8.55 14.26 11.35
N PRO A 36 -8.32 15.17 10.39
CA PRO A 36 -9.39 15.91 9.74
C PRO A 36 -10.42 14.98 9.08
N ARG A 37 -11.71 15.35 9.16
CA ARG A 37 -12.84 14.58 8.64
C ARG A 37 -12.77 14.34 7.13
N ILE A 38 -12.02 15.17 6.41
CA ILE A 38 -11.75 14.98 4.98
C ILE A 38 -11.02 13.66 4.68
N PHE A 39 -10.20 13.16 5.62
CA PHE A 39 -9.47 11.89 5.48
C PHE A 39 -10.23 10.68 6.07
N ILE A 40 -11.32 10.92 6.80
CA ILE A 40 -12.14 9.87 7.40
C ILE A 40 -13.07 9.30 6.33
N HIS A 41 -12.94 8.00 6.09
CA HIS A 41 -13.78 7.25 5.16
C HIS A 41 -15.12 6.91 5.83
N PRO A 42 -16.25 6.97 5.11
CA PRO A 42 -17.55 6.54 5.64
C PRO A 42 -17.48 5.10 6.15
N PRO A 43 -18.19 4.74 7.24
CA PRO A 43 -18.16 3.38 7.80
C PRO A 43 -18.49 2.29 6.78
N GLU A 44 -19.31 2.60 5.78
CA GLU A 44 -19.72 1.68 4.72
C GLU A 44 -18.60 1.35 3.70
N THR A 45 -17.61 2.24 3.55
CA THR A 45 -16.48 2.02 2.64
C THR A 45 -15.30 1.34 3.34
N VAL A 46 -15.26 1.37 4.68
CA VAL A 46 -14.19 0.74 5.46
C VAL A 46 -14.51 -0.73 5.69
N LYS A 47 -14.17 -1.56 4.70
CA LYS A 47 -14.08 -3.01 4.90
C LYS A 47 -12.76 -3.31 5.63
N TYR A 48 -12.78 -3.32 6.95
CA TYR A 48 -11.69 -3.90 7.71
C TYR A 48 -11.69 -5.41 7.44
N THR A 49 -10.94 -5.88 6.45
CA THR A 49 -10.56 -7.29 6.37
C THR A 49 -9.50 -7.53 7.44
N THR A 50 -9.89 -7.43 8.70
CA THR A 50 -9.18 -8.16 9.75
C THR A 50 -9.44 -9.62 9.43
N PRO A 51 -8.43 -10.48 9.19
CA PRO A 51 -8.70 -11.88 8.90
C PRO A 51 -9.41 -12.47 10.11
N GLU A 52 -10.72 -12.66 10.00
CA GLU A 52 -11.62 -13.07 11.08
C GLU A 52 -11.25 -14.46 11.63
N ASN A 53 -10.41 -15.20 10.90
CA ASN A 53 -10.15 -16.62 11.09
C ASN A 53 -8.67 -16.99 11.21
N GLY A 54 -7.74 -16.07 11.50
CA GLY A 54 -6.33 -16.42 11.70
C GLY A 54 -5.67 -17.12 10.49
N VAL A 55 -6.33 -17.12 9.33
CA VAL A 55 -5.81 -17.65 8.09
C VAL A 55 -4.74 -16.67 7.64
N LYS A 56 -3.49 -17.02 7.91
CA LYS A 56 -2.33 -16.29 7.44
C LYS A 56 -2.30 -16.48 5.93
N LEU A 57 -2.98 -15.62 5.17
CA LEU A 57 -2.85 -15.54 3.72
C LEU A 57 -1.37 -15.23 3.45
N GLN A 58 -0.60 -16.25 3.09
CA GLN A 58 0.80 -16.08 2.74
C GLN A 58 0.85 -15.67 1.28
N ILE A 59 1.15 -14.40 1.04
CA ILE A 59 1.42 -13.89 -0.30
C ILE A 59 2.53 -14.74 -0.93
N PRO A 60 2.36 -15.26 -2.16
CA PRO A 60 3.38 -16.08 -2.81
C PRO A 60 4.72 -15.35 -2.91
N VAL A 61 5.81 -16.08 -2.70
CA VAL A 61 7.19 -15.59 -2.87
C VAL A 61 7.84 -16.41 -3.98
N ILE A 62 8.28 -15.75 -5.04
CA ILE A 62 8.94 -16.34 -6.20
C ILE A 62 10.44 -16.08 -6.10
N ASP A 63 11.23 -17.15 -6.04
CA ASP A 63 12.69 -17.09 -6.01
C ASP A 63 13.26 -17.21 -7.44
N LEU A 64 13.96 -16.18 -7.91
CA LEU A 64 14.60 -16.18 -9.23
C LEU A 64 16.05 -16.69 -9.23
N LYS A 65 16.51 -17.28 -8.12
CA LYS A 65 17.84 -17.87 -8.04
C LYS A 65 17.97 -19.02 -9.04
N GLY A 66 19.07 -19.03 -9.80
CA GLY A 66 19.32 -20.10 -10.78
C GLY A 66 18.59 -19.93 -12.11
N MET A 67 18.03 -18.74 -12.39
CA MET A 67 17.57 -18.32 -13.71
C MET A 67 18.69 -18.58 -14.74
N GLY A 68 18.55 -19.65 -15.53
CA GLY A 68 19.61 -20.15 -16.44
C GLY A 68 19.82 -21.66 -16.42
N ASN A 69 19.25 -22.38 -15.45
CA ASN A 69 19.20 -23.85 -15.44
C ASN A 69 17.83 -24.33 -15.94
N ASP A 70 17.79 -25.20 -16.96
CA ASP A 70 16.54 -25.60 -17.65
C ASP A 70 15.47 -26.17 -16.72
N HIS A 71 15.83 -27.05 -15.78
CA HIS A 71 14.88 -27.65 -14.84
C HIS A 71 14.29 -26.65 -13.82
N SER A 72 15.07 -25.64 -13.41
CA SER A 72 14.62 -24.62 -12.44
C SER A 72 13.74 -23.55 -13.08
N LEU A 73 13.83 -23.37 -14.40
CA LEU A 73 13.08 -22.37 -15.13
C LEU A 73 11.61 -22.75 -15.26
N GLU A 74 11.31 -24.01 -15.55
CA GLU A 74 9.92 -24.49 -15.71
C GLU A 74 9.12 -24.37 -14.41
N GLU A 75 9.68 -24.80 -13.28
CA GLU A 75 9.04 -24.71 -11.95
C GLU A 75 8.73 -23.26 -11.57
N MET A 76 9.67 -22.35 -11.83
CA MET A 76 9.52 -20.92 -11.57
C MET A 76 8.45 -20.28 -12.47
N VAL A 77 8.43 -20.62 -13.76
CA VAL A 77 7.40 -20.12 -14.70
C VAL A 77 6.01 -20.60 -14.28
N ASN A 78 5.88 -21.86 -13.86
CA ASN A 78 4.62 -22.40 -13.36
C ASN A 78 4.19 -21.71 -12.06
N ALA A 79 5.09 -21.49 -11.11
CA ALA A 79 4.80 -20.77 -9.88
C ALA A 79 4.37 -19.31 -10.15
N LEU A 80 5.02 -18.63 -11.10
CA LEU A 80 4.66 -17.27 -11.50
C LEU A 80 3.29 -17.22 -12.18
N LYS A 81 2.98 -18.20 -13.05
CA LYS A 81 1.66 -18.32 -13.68
C LYS A 81 0.56 -18.50 -12.63
N ASP A 82 0.74 -19.44 -11.69
CA ASP A 82 -0.22 -19.66 -10.61
C ASP A 82 -0.41 -18.43 -9.72
N ALA A 83 0.69 -17.77 -9.34
CA ALA A 83 0.61 -16.53 -8.58
C ALA A 83 -0.14 -15.41 -9.32
N CYS A 84 0.06 -15.27 -10.62
CA CYS A 84 -0.66 -14.31 -11.46
C CYS A 84 -2.16 -14.64 -11.56
N GLU A 85 -2.52 -15.90 -11.82
CA GLU A 85 -3.91 -16.33 -12.04
C GLU A 85 -4.72 -16.40 -10.73
N THR A 86 -4.10 -16.87 -9.65
CA THR A 86 -4.76 -17.14 -8.37
C THR A 86 -4.74 -15.92 -7.44
N TRP A 87 -3.61 -15.19 -7.38
CA TRP A 87 -3.43 -14.09 -6.43
C TRP A 87 -3.48 -12.71 -7.09
N GLY A 88 -2.96 -12.57 -8.30
CA GLY A 88 -2.72 -11.25 -8.93
C GLY A 88 -1.70 -10.38 -8.19
N PHE A 89 -1.03 -10.94 -7.16
CA PHE A 89 -0.04 -10.26 -6.34
C PHE A 89 0.93 -11.27 -5.72
N PHE A 90 2.23 -10.99 -5.78
CA PHE A 90 3.30 -11.85 -5.26
C PHE A 90 4.57 -11.04 -5.00
N GLN A 91 5.51 -11.63 -4.26
CA GLN A 91 6.82 -11.07 -3.98
C GLN A 91 7.88 -11.81 -4.78
N ILE A 92 8.94 -11.12 -5.18
CA ILE A 92 10.08 -11.71 -5.89
C ILE A 92 11.34 -11.55 -5.03
N VAL A 93 12.15 -12.61 -4.92
CA VAL A 93 13.49 -12.58 -4.30
C VAL A 93 14.55 -13.05 -5.28
N ASN A 94 15.81 -12.72 -5.00
CA ASN A 94 16.96 -13.04 -5.88
C ASN A 94 16.79 -12.57 -7.33
N HIS A 95 16.09 -11.44 -7.56
CA HIS A 95 15.78 -10.88 -8.87
C HIS A 95 16.97 -10.23 -9.60
N GLY A 96 18.17 -10.27 -9.03
CA GLY A 96 19.40 -9.76 -9.65
C GLY A 96 19.58 -8.24 -9.61
N VAL A 97 18.62 -7.48 -9.05
CA VAL A 97 18.80 -6.04 -8.82
C VAL A 97 19.68 -5.87 -7.57
N PRO A 98 20.77 -5.09 -7.64
CA PRO A 98 21.65 -4.89 -6.49
C PRO A 98 20.92 -4.25 -5.31
N LEU A 99 21.16 -4.77 -4.10
CA LEU A 99 20.57 -4.23 -2.87
C LEU A 99 20.90 -2.75 -2.68
N ALA A 100 22.16 -2.37 -2.94
CA ALA A 100 22.61 -0.99 -2.84
C ALA A 100 21.80 -0.02 -3.73
N ALA A 101 21.37 -0.46 -4.92
CA ALA A 101 20.55 0.38 -5.80
C ALA A 101 19.13 0.58 -5.24
N MET A 102 18.57 -0.44 -4.58
CA MET A 102 17.27 -0.32 -3.90
C MET A 102 17.38 0.57 -2.65
N GLU A 103 18.46 0.45 -1.89
CA GLU A 103 18.75 1.30 -0.73
C GLU A 103 18.92 2.78 -1.14
N GLU A 104 19.73 3.05 -2.17
CA GLU A 104 19.92 4.39 -2.72
C GLU A 104 18.61 5.01 -3.21
N MET A 105 17.75 4.21 -3.87
CA MET A 105 16.43 4.66 -4.31
C MET A 105 15.54 5.04 -3.12
N LEU A 106 15.55 4.26 -2.04
CA LEU A 106 14.78 4.56 -0.84
C LEU A 106 15.29 5.83 -0.14
N ASP A 107 16.61 5.99 -0.06
CA ASP A 107 17.23 7.15 0.59
C ASP A 107 17.04 8.43 -0.23
N SER A 108 16.93 8.33 -1.56
CA SER A 108 16.69 9.49 -2.44
C SER A 108 15.26 10.05 -2.33
N ILE A 109 14.29 9.27 -1.83
CA ILE A 109 12.87 9.67 -1.73
C ILE A 109 12.54 10.22 -0.32
N ARG A 110 13.38 9.92 0.67
CA ARG A 110 13.21 10.36 2.06
C ARG A 110 13.53 11.84 2.23
#